data_AF-A0A4R4T3B2-F1
#
_entry.id   AF-A0A4R4T3B2-F1
#
_cell.length_a   1.000
_cell.length_b   1.000
_cell.length_c   1.000
_cell.angle_alpha   90.00
_cell.angle_beta   90.00
_cell.angle_gamma   90.00
#
_symmetry.space_group_name_H-M   'P 1'
#
loop_
_entity.id
_entity.type
_entity.pdbx_description
1 polymer ?
#
loop_
_entity_poly.entity_id
_entity_poly.type
_entity_poly.pdbx_seq_one_letter_code
_entity_poly.pdbx_strand_id
1 'polypeptide(L)'
;MTGQPVAPMPRDGGWAAYTDHARRLAAVLHDERARAAQQAAASRDTQAAADQITHRLAAQRHHLVGLAATLRLPEPHLGVIAPSPVPDPAEALRRAAAAADAADTAAAHAHRRAAQPPLLPGLTPLARNALVYTAAAILGTFASLLMFAVSPDTDLGRIPWQLVPWSLCGLPALAFFAGYLTISLVGQPRIGGGGTRSARAGGVICFVGMPILWFILIAATRG
;
A
#
# COMPACT_ATOMS: atom_id res chain seq x y z
N MET A 1 -35.40 91.03 23.09
CA MET A 1 -34.59 90.85 21.86
C MET A 1 -33.12 90.96 22.25
N THR A 2 -32.51 89.86 22.65
CA THR A 2 -31.11 89.77 23.09
C THR A 2 -30.32 89.05 22.00
N GLY A 3 -29.39 89.78 21.38
CA GLY A 3 -28.60 89.30 20.25
C GLY A 3 -27.61 88.21 20.65
N GLN A 4 -27.58 87.12 19.88
CA GLN A 4 -26.56 86.09 20.00
C GLN A 4 -25.17 86.64 19.65
N PRO A 5 -24.11 86.24 20.38
CA PRO A 5 -22.75 86.52 19.98
C PRO A 5 -22.39 85.63 18.78
N VAL A 6 -22.20 86.25 17.61
CA VAL A 6 -21.64 85.61 16.43
C VAL A 6 -20.19 85.23 16.75
N ALA A 7 -19.93 83.93 16.88
CA ALA A 7 -18.58 83.42 17.02
C ALA A 7 -17.75 83.86 15.80
N PRO A 8 -16.61 84.54 15.98
CA PRO A 8 -15.79 84.98 14.85
C PRO A 8 -15.27 83.75 14.11
N MET A 9 -15.75 83.53 12.88
CA MET A 9 -15.14 82.56 11.98
C MET A 9 -13.68 82.98 11.75
N PRO A 10 -12.71 82.07 11.89
CA PRO A 10 -11.31 82.38 11.67
C PRO A 10 -11.11 82.78 10.20
N ARG A 11 -10.88 84.07 9.98
CA ARG A 11 -10.47 84.61 8.69
C ARG A 11 -9.00 84.25 8.49
N ASP A 12 -8.79 83.58 7.35
CA ASP A 12 -7.52 83.32 6.69
C ASP A 12 -6.70 82.14 7.24
N GLY A 13 -7.05 80.93 6.77
CA GLY A 13 -6.21 79.71 6.86
C GLY A 13 -6.84 78.50 7.55
N GLY A 14 -7.82 78.70 8.44
CA GLY A 14 -8.36 77.63 9.30
C GLY A 14 -9.13 76.52 8.56
N TRP A 15 -9.96 76.88 7.58
CA TRP A 15 -10.73 75.89 6.80
C TRP A 15 -9.85 75.06 5.86
N ALA A 16 -8.85 75.69 5.24
CA ALA A 16 -7.88 74.99 4.39
C ALA A 16 -7.02 74.01 5.21
N ALA A 17 -6.56 74.43 6.40
CA ALA A 17 -5.85 73.55 7.32
C ALA A 17 -6.74 72.39 7.79
N TYR A 18 -7.99 72.66 8.16
CA TYR A 18 -8.95 71.61 8.56
C TYR A 18 -9.19 70.58 7.45
N THR A 19 -9.47 71.02 6.22
CA THR A 19 -9.71 70.12 5.08
C THR A 19 -8.46 69.33 4.69
N ASP A 20 -7.27 69.90 4.88
CA ASP A 20 -6.02 69.17 4.73
C ASP A 20 -5.82 68.10 5.81
N HIS A 21 -6.04 68.44 7.09
CA HIS A 21 -6.00 67.48 8.19
C HIS A 21 -7.04 66.36 8.03
N ALA A 22 -8.27 66.70 7.60
CA ALA A 22 -9.32 65.73 7.32
C ALA A 22 -8.93 64.77 6.18
N ARG A 23 -8.30 65.28 5.10
CA ARG A 23 -7.78 64.45 4.01
C ARG A 23 -6.65 63.53 4.48
N ARG A 24 -5.72 64.03 5.30
CA ARG A 24 -4.65 63.19 5.88
C ARG A 24 -5.22 62.10 6.77
N LEU A 25 -6.18 62.42 7.64
CA LEU A 25 -6.82 61.41 8.49
C LEU A 25 -7.57 60.37 7.66
N ALA A 26 -8.30 60.80 6.63
CA ALA A 26 -8.99 59.88 5.71
C ALA A 26 -8.00 58.95 4.99
N ALA A 27 -6.84 59.47 4.55
CA ALA A 27 -5.79 58.67 3.92
C ALA A 27 -5.21 57.64 4.91
N VAL A 28 -4.92 58.02 6.15
CA VAL A 28 -4.43 57.10 7.19
C VAL A 28 -5.48 56.02 7.51
N LEU A 29 -6.75 56.40 7.69
CA LEU A 29 -7.82 55.43 7.93
C LEU A 29 -8.02 54.48 6.75
N HIS A 30 -7.81 54.95 5.51
CA HIS A 30 -7.89 54.10 4.33
C HIS A 30 -6.74 53.09 4.28
N ASP A 31 -5.52 53.53 4.58
CA ASP A 31 -4.34 52.65 4.63
C ASP A 31 -4.46 51.59 5.74
N GLU A 32 -4.90 51.98 6.94
CA GLU A 32 -5.14 51.02 8.03
C GLU A 32 -6.24 50.00 7.69
N ARG A 33 -7.33 50.44 7.04
CA ARG A 33 -8.36 49.51 6.54
C ARG A 33 -7.81 48.57 5.47
N ALA A 34 -6.95 49.07 4.57
CA ALA A 34 -6.32 48.25 3.55
C ALA A 34 -5.41 47.18 4.18
N ARG A 35 -4.59 47.54 5.18
CA ARG A 35 -3.75 46.59 5.94
C ARG A 35 -4.57 45.57 6.71
N ALA A 36 -5.63 46.01 7.40
CA ALA A 36 -6.54 45.11 8.11
C ALA A 36 -7.23 44.13 7.14
N ALA A 37 -7.66 44.61 5.97
CA ALA A 37 -8.26 43.77 4.93
C ALA A 37 -7.25 42.74 4.37
N GLN A 38 -6.00 43.13 4.17
CA GLN A 38 -4.92 42.23 3.74
C GLN A 38 -4.63 41.15 4.79
N GLN A 39 -4.53 41.50 6.07
CA GLN A 39 -4.32 40.55 7.17
C GLN A 39 -5.50 39.58 7.33
N ALA A 40 -6.73 40.08 7.18
CA ALA A 40 -7.94 39.25 7.23
C ALA A 40 -8.03 38.31 6.01
N ALA A 41 -7.54 38.72 4.84
CA ALA A 41 -7.43 37.84 3.68
C ALA A 41 -6.39 36.74 3.91
N ALA A 42 -5.18 37.10 4.35
CA ALA A 42 -4.11 36.14 4.62
C ALA A 42 -4.50 35.10 5.70
N SER A 43 -5.20 35.53 6.75
CA SER A 43 -5.73 34.63 7.78
C SER A 43 -6.76 33.63 7.21
N ARG A 44 -7.66 34.09 6.33
CA ARG A 44 -8.67 33.24 5.68
C ARG A 44 -8.04 32.22 4.75
N ASP A 45 -7.03 32.61 3.97
CA ASP A 45 -6.31 31.71 3.08
C ASP A 45 -5.57 30.61 3.87
N THR A 46 -4.95 30.99 4.99
CA THR A 46 -4.28 30.05 5.89
C THR A 46 -5.27 29.05 6.52
N GLN A 47 -6.43 29.52 6.97
CA GLN A 47 -7.49 28.66 7.52
C GLN A 47 -8.03 27.70 6.46
N ALA A 48 -8.32 28.19 5.25
CA ALA A 48 -8.79 27.34 4.16
C ALA A 48 -7.77 26.25 3.80
N ALA A 49 -6.47 26.56 3.79
CA ALA A 49 -5.42 25.59 3.57
C ALA A 49 -5.35 24.53 4.69
N ALA A 50 -5.49 24.94 5.96
CA ALA A 50 -5.52 24.02 7.09
C ALA A 50 -6.74 23.08 7.05
N ASP A 51 -7.91 23.62 6.69
CA ASP A 51 -9.15 22.84 6.53
C ASP A 51 -9.02 21.82 5.39
N GLN A 52 -8.41 22.21 4.27
CA GLN A 52 -8.14 21.31 3.15
C GLN A 52 -7.23 20.14 3.56
N ILE A 53 -6.15 20.42 4.31
CA ILE A 53 -5.25 19.37 4.82
C ILE A 53 -6.00 18.46 5.79
N THR A 54 -6.82 19.02 6.68
CA THR A 54 -7.62 18.25 7.65
C THR A 54 -8.59 17.31 6.95
N HIS A 55 -9.31 17.80 5.94
CA HIS A 55 -10.19 16.97 5.11
C HIS A 55 -9.43 15.85 4.41
N ARG A 56 -8.25 16.14 3.84
CA ARG A 56 -7.41 15.15 3.19
C ARG A 56 -6.93 14.07 4.18
N LEU A 57 -6.46 14.46 5.36
CA LEU A 57 -6.02 13.53 6.39
C LEU A 57 -7.16 12.62 6.87
N ALA A 58 -8.38 13.14 6.97
CA ALA A 58 -9.56 12.34 7.30
C ALA A 58 -9.84 11.27 6.23
N ALA A 59 -9.77 11.64 4.95
CA ALA A 59 -9.92 10.70 3.84
C ALA A 59 -8.80 9.64 3.83
N GLN A 60 -7.55 10.05 4.07
CA GLN A 60 -6.40 9.13 4.17
C GLN A 60 -6.57 8.14 5.31
N ARG A 61 -7.01 8.60 6.49
CA ARG A 61 -7.31 7.72 7.63
C ARG A 61 -8.37 6.68 7.27
N HIS A 62 -9.46 7.09 6.63
CA HIS A 62 -10.51 6.16 6.22
C HIS A 62 -9.98 5.13 5.21
N HIS A 63 -9.16 5.58 4.24
CA HIS A 63 -8.52 4.70 3.28
C HIS A 63 -7.59 3.67 3.95
N LEU A 64 -6.76 4.09 4.90
CA LEU A 64 -5.84 3.20 5.62
C LEU A 64 -6.58 2.15 6.47
N VAL A 65 -7.66 2.55 7.15
CA VAL A 65 -8.51 1.61 7.91
C VAL A 65 -9.18 0.61 6.97
N GLY A 66 -9.69 1.06 5.83
CA GLY A 66 -10.25 0.18 4.80
C GLY A 66 -9.21 -0.78 4.21
N LEU A 67 -7.98 -0.31 3.98
CA LEU A 67 -6.86 -1.13 3.53
C LEU A 67 -6.49 -2.20 4.57
N ALA A 68 -6.39 -1.83 5.85
CA ALA A 68 -6.08 -2.75 6.94
C ALA A 68 -7.14 -3.85 7.06
N ALA A 69 -8.43 -3.49 6.97
CA ALA A 69 -9.53 -4.44 6.96
C ALA A 69 -9.46 -5.40 5.76
N THR A 70 -9.19 -4.87 4.56
CA THR A 70 -9.02 -5.67 3.33
C THR A 70 -7.85 -6.66 3.46
N LEU A 71 -6.77 -6.24 4.10
CA LEU A 71 -5.58 -7.05 4.33
C LEU A 71 -5.67 -7.98 5.54
N ARG A 72 -6.78 -7.92 6.30
CA ARG A 72 -6.96 -8.64 7.57
C ARG A 72 -5.83 -8.39 8.57
N LEU A 73 -5.34 -7.15 8.60
CA LEU A 73 -4.33 -6.72 9.57
C LEU A 73 -5.01 -6.05 10.77
N PRO A 74 -4.35 -6.03 11.96
CA PRO A 74 -4.80 -5.22 13.08
C PRO A 74 -4.98 -3.75 12.67
N GLU A 75 -5.96 -3.07 13.27
CA GLU A 75 -6.24 -1.67 12.96
C GLU A 75 -5.02 -0.79 13.25
N PRO A 76 -4.62 0.09 12.31
CA PRO A 76 -3.46 0.95 12.52
C PRO A 76 -3.74 1.98 13.63
N HIS A 77 -2.86 2.03 14.62
CA HIS A 77 -2.93 3.05 15.68
C HIS A 77 -2.45 4.40 15.11
N LEU A 78 -3.39 5.31 14.87
CA LEU A 78 -3.11 6.67 14.43
C LEU A 78 -3.03 7.58 15.65
N GLY A 79 -1.81 7.79 16.14
CA GLY A 79 -1.53 8.68 17.28
C GLY A 79 -1.18 10.10 16.84
N VAL A 80 -1.41 11.06 17.74
CA VAL A 80 -0.92 12.44 17.58
C VAL A 80 0.53 12.48 18.08
N ILE A 81 1.45 12.91 17.22
CA ILE A 81 2.83 13.20 17.61
C ILE A 81 2.84 14.60 18.23
N ALA A 82 3.60 14.79 19.30
CA ALA A 82 3.74 16.09 19.94
C ALA A 82 4.17 17.16 18.92
N PRO A 83 3.53 18.34 18.90
CA PRO A 83 3.84 19.37 17.93
C PRO A 83 5.27 19.85 18.12
N SER A 84 6.06 19.82 17.05
CA SER A 84 7.36 20.48 17.00
C SER A 84 7.14 21.97 16.72
N PRO A 85 7.82 22.89 17.44
CA PRO A 85 7.66 24.31 17.18
C PRO A 85 8.13 24.64 15.76
N VAL A 86 7.23 25.21 14.96
CA VAL A 86 7.53 25.72 13.62
C VAL A 86 7.40 27.25 13.66
N PRO A 87 8.46 28.00 13.32
CA PRO A 87 8.46 29.46 13.46
C PRO A 87 7.60 30.19 12.40
N ASP A 88 7.29 29.54 11.28
CA ASP A 88 6.50 30.12 10.18
C ASP A 88 5.27 29.24 9.84
N PRO A 89 4.04 29.77 9.86
CA PRO A 89 2.84 29.02 9.52
C PRO A 89 2.84 28.50 8.07
N ALA A 90 3.44 29.24 7.12
CA ALA A 90 3.50 28.79 5.73
C ALA A 90 4.40 27.55 5.60
N GLU A 91 5.52 27.54 6.31
CA GLU A 91 6.41 26.38 6.40
C GLU A 91 5.74 25.19 7.09
N ALA A 92 4.96 25.43 8.15
CA ALA A 92 4.20 24.37 8.81
C ALA A 92 3.20 23.69 7.85
N LEU A 93 2.46 24.48 7.06
CA LEU A 93 1.55 23.96 6.05
C LEU A 93 2.27 23.18 4.94
N ARG A 94 3.42 23.67 4.46
CA ARG A 94 4.24 22.94 3.47
C ARG A 94 4.70 21.58 3.99
N ARG A 95 5.19 21.52 5.23
CA ARG A 95 5.60 20.24 5.86
C ARG A 95 4.44 19.29 6.04
N ALA A 96 3.27 19.81 6.45
CA ALA A 96 2.06 19.01 6.59
C ALA A 96 1.61 18.42 5.24
N ALA A 97 1.63 19.22 4.17
CA ALA A 97 1.32 18.75 2.83
C ALA A 97 2.32 17.68 2.34
N ALA A 98 3.62 17.92 2.51
CA ALA A 98 4.67 16.96 2.13
C ALA A 98 4.56 15.64 2.92
N ALA A 99 4.23 15.70 4.21
CA ALA A 99 4.00 14.51 5.03
C ALA A 99 2.75 13.74 4.56
N ALA A 100 1.67 14.43 4.20
CA ALA A 100 0.48 13.82 3.64
C ALA A 100 0.77 13.14 2.27
N ASP A 101 1.58 13.76 1.42
CA ASP A 101 2.03 13.17 0.15
C ASP A 101 2.91 11.93 0.38
N ALA A 102 3.84 11.99 1.33
CA ALA A 102 4.66 10.85 1.72
C ALA A 102 3.82 9.69 2.26
N ALA A 103 2.77 9.98 3.03
CA ALA A 103 1.85 8.96 3.52
C ALA A 103 1.06 8.29 2.37
N ASP A 104 0.57 9.07 1.39
CA ASP A 104 -0.15 8.54 0.23
C ASP A 104 0.73 7.63 -0.64
N THR A 105 1.96 8.06 -0.91
CA THR A 105 2.92 7.24 -1.65
C THR A 105 3.22 5.93 -0.93
N ALA A 106 3.46 5.98 0.38
CA ALA A 106 3.68 4.79 1.20
C ALA A 106 2.46 3.84 1.19
N ALA A 107 1.24 4.38 1.30
CA ALA A 107 0.00 3.62 1.23
C ALA A 107 -0.17 2.92 -0.14
N ALA A 108 0.08 3.65 -1.24
CA ALA A 108 0.05 3.09 -2.59
C ALA A 108 1.10 1.98 -2.79
N HIS A 109 2.31 2.15 -2.24
CA HIS A 109 3.33 1.10 -2.25
C HIS A 109 2.93 -0.14 -1.44
N ALA A 110 2.28 0.04 -0.29
CA ALA A 110 1.76 -1.07 0.51
C ALA A 110 0.64 -1.82 -0.24
N HIS A 111 -0.29 -1.10 -0.86
CA HIS A 111 -1.36 -1.68 -1.66
C HIS A 111 -0.82 -2.48 -2.85
N ARG A 112 0.13 -1.91 -3.62
CA ARG A 112 0.79 -2.61 -4.74
C ARG A 112 1.48 -3.89 -4.30
N ARG A 113 2.23 -3.86 -3.18
CA ARG A 113 2.88 -5.07 -2.64
C ARG A 113 1.87 -6.13 -2.21
N ALA A 114 0.77 -5.73 -1.61
CA ALA A 114 -0.24 -6.68 -1.15
C ALA A 114 -1.08 -7.28 -2.28
N ALA A 115 -1.22 -6.56 -3.40
CA ALA A 115 -1.84 -7.07 -4.62
C ALA A 115 -0.92 -8.05 -5.38
N GLN A 116 0.38 -8.04 -5.12
CA GLN A 116 1.31 -8.97 -5.75
C GLN A 116 1.34 -10.32 -5.03
N PRO A 117 1.40 -11.43 -5.78
CA PRO A 117 1.59 -12.74 -5.20
C PRO A 117 2.98 -12.86 -4.54
N PRO A 118 3.08 -13.43 -3.32
CA PRO A 118 4.37 -13.56 -2.62
C PRO A 118 5.33 -14.54 -3.31
N LEU A 119 4.80 -15.60 -3.92
CA LEU A 119 5.58 -16.56 -4.70
C LEU A 119 5.78 -16.06 -6.13
N LEU A 120 7.04 -15.80 -6.50
CA LEU A 120 7.51 -15.46 -7.85
C LEU A 120 6.78 -14.25 -8.46
N PRO A 121 7.02 -13.03 -7.91
CA PRO A 121 6.39 -11.81 -8.40
C PRO A 121 6.78 -11.55 -9.86
N GLY A 122 5.79 -11.39 -10.73
CA GLY A 122 5.98 -11.09 -12.17
C GLY A 122 5.78 -12.25 -13.13
N LEU A 123 5.68 -13.50 -12.65
CA LEU A 123 5.33 -14.63 -13.51
C LEU A 123 3.82 -14.78 -13.70
N THR A 124 3.41 -15.30 -14.85
CA THR A 124 2.01 -15.64 -15.10
C THR A 124 1.53 -16.71 -14.11
N PRO A 125 0.23 -16.75 -13.75
CA PRO A 125 -0.29 -17.75 -12.81
C PRO A 125 0.04 -19.18 -13.23
N LEU A 126 0.07 -19.44 -14.54
CA LEU A 126 0.41 -20.74 -15.11
C LEU A 126 1.90 -21.09 -14.90
N ALA A 127 2.81 -20.18 -15.21
CA ALA A 127 4.25 -20.39 -15.07
C ALA A 127 4.64 -20.65 -13.60
N ARG A 128 4.05 -19.90 -12.67
CA ARG A 128 4.26 -20.11 -11.24
C ARG A 128 3.75 -21.46 -10.76
N ASN A 129 2.54 -21.86 -11.16
CA ASN A 129 1.98 -23.15 -10.80
C ASN A 129 2.84 -24.29 -11.37
N ALA A 130 3.28 -24.16 -12.62
CA ALA A 130 4.16 -25.14 -13.26
C ALA A 130 5.48 -25.32 -12.48
N LEU A 131 6.13 -24.23 -12.06
CA LEU A 131 7.36 -24.31 -11.27
C LEU A 131 7.15 -25.01 -9.92
N VAL A 132 6.10 -24.64 -9.18
CA VAL A 132 5.83 -25.24 -7.86
C VAL A 132 5.50 -26.74 -7.99
N TYR A 133 4.65 -27.12 -8.95
CA TYR A 133 4.35 -28.53 -9.19
C TYR A 133 5.55 -29.33 -9.69
N THR A 134 6.41 -28.73 -10.52
CA THR A 134 7.63 -29.39 -11.01
C THR A 134 8.62 -29.60 -9.87
N ALA A 135 8.83 -28.61 -9.01
CA ALA A 135 9.68 -28.75 -7.84
C ALA A 135 9.15 -29.82 -6.88
N ALA A 136 7.83 -29.85 -6.63
CA ALA A 136 7.19 -30.88 -5.81
C ALA A 136 7.35 -32.28 -6.43
N ALA A 137 7.20 -32.42 -7.75
CA ALA A 137 7.40 -33.69 -8.46
C ALA A 137 8.86 -34.18 -8.38
N ILE A 138 9.84 -33.27 -8.51
CA ILE A 138 11.26 -33.59 -8.35
C ILE A 138 11.54 -34.10 -6.92
N LEU A 139 11.08 -33.37 -5.91
CA LEU A 139 11.20 -33.77 -4.49
C LEU A 139 10.55 -35.12 -4.21
N GLY A 140 9.33 -35.35 -4.70
CA GLY A 140 8.66 -36.64 -4.60
C GLY A 140 9.44 -37.77 -5.26
N THR A 141 10.11 -37.48 -6.39
CA THR A 141 10.93 -38.48 -7.10
C THR A 141 12.18 -38.81 -6.31
N PHE A 142 12.88 -37.81 -5.75
CA PHE A 142 14.02 -38.04 -4.86
C PHE A 142 13.63 -38.83 -3.60
N ALA A 143 12.49 -38.51 -2.98
CA ALA A 143 11.98 -39.25 -1.83
C ALA A 143 11.70 -40.72 -2.19
N SER A 144 11.15 -40.97 -3.38
CA SER A 144 10.90 -42.32 -3.90
C SER A 144 12.21 -43.08 -4.08
N LEU A 145 13.21 -42.47 -4.70
CA LEU A 145 14.54 -43.08 -4.90
C LEU A 145 15.24 -43.38 -3.57
N LEU A 146 15.18 -42.46 -2.61
CA LEU A 146 15.75 -42.64 -1.28
C LEU A 146 15.08 -43.80 -0.54
N MET A 147 13.74 -43.91 -0.63
CA MET A 147 13.00 -45.03 -0.04
C MET A 147 13.47 -46.37 -0.60
N PHE A 148 13.71 -46.46 -1.92
CA PHE A 148 14.24 -47.66 -2.56
C PHE A 148 15.72 -47.92 -2.23
N ALA A 149 16.53 -46.88 -2.08
CA ALA A 149 17.95 -47.02 -1.74
C ALA A 149 18.19 -47.52 -0.30
N VAL A 150 17.30 -47.17 0.63
CA VAL A 150 17.42 -47.53 2.06
C VAL A 150 16.71 -48.84 2.39
N SER A 151 15.80 -49.32 1.51
CA SER A 151 15.03 -50.52 1.79
C SER A 151 15.90 -51.78 1.59
N PRO A 152 16.10 -52.61 2.64
CA PRO A 152 17.09 -53.70 2.65
C PRO A 152 16.71 -54.91 1.79
N ASP A 153 15.43 -55.01 1.38
CA ASP A 153 14.90 -56.13 0.57
C ASP A 153 14.77 -55.79 -0.92
N THR A 154 15.24 -54.61 -1.35
CA THR A 154 15.16 -54.20 -2.75
C THR A 154 16.40 -54.68 -3.52
N ASP A 155 16.30 -55.86 -4.13
CA ASP A 155 17.06 -56.09 -5.36
C ASP A 155 16.67 -54.99 -6.35
N LEU A 156 17.67 -54.29 -6.89
CA LEU A 156 17.57 -53.05 -7.70
C LEU A 156 16.76 -53.17 -9.02
N GLY A 157 15.84 -54.14 -9.12
CA GLY A 157 14.93 -54.36 -10.23
C GLY A 157 13.58 -55.04 -9.88
N ARG A 158 13.30 -55.41 -8.62
CA ARG A 158 12.02 -56.07 -8.25
C ARG A 158 11.24 -55.27 -7.22
N ILE A 159 10.36 -54.41 -7.69
CA ILE A 159 9.44 -53.66 -6.82
C ILE A 159 8.43 -54.66 -6.24
N PRO A 160 8.34 -54.84 -4.91
CA PRO A 160 7.37 -55.75 -4.34
C PRO A 160 5.96 -55.25 -4.64
N TRP A 161 5.05 -56.16 -4.99
CA TRP A 161 3.71 -55.83 -5.48
C TRP A 161 2.93 -54.88 -4.56
N GLN A 162 3.15 -54.97 -3.26
CA GLN A 162 2.58 -54.08 -2.24
C GLN A 162 3.01 -52.60 -2.33
N LEU A 163 4.19 -52.31 -2.90
CA LEU A 163 4.70 -50.94 -3.07
C LEU A 163 4.31 -50.32 -4.42
N VAL A 164 3.83 -51.13 -5.38
CA VAL A 164 3.43 -50.65 -6.72
C VAL A 164 2.30 -49.61 -6.64
N PRO A 165 1.21 -49.81 -5.88
CA PRO A 165 0.17 -48.78 -5.73
C PRO A 165 0.69 -47.50 -5.06
N TRP A 166 1.62 -47.64 -4.12
CA TRP A 166 2.20 -46.49 -3.40
C TRP A 166 3.14 -45.67 -4.29
N SER A 167 3.92 -46.33 -5.14
CA SER A 167 4.81 -45.69 -6.11
C SER A 167 4.04 -45.05 -7.27
N LEU A 168 2.96 -45.67 -7.74
CA LEU A 168 2.22 -45.21 -8.92
C LEU A 168 1.17 -44.15 -8.57
N CYS A 169 0.54 -44.26 -7.40
CA CYS A 169 -0.57 -43.38 -7.01
C CYS A 169 -0.29 -42.59 -5.72
N GLY A 170 0.33 -43.21 -4.73
CA GLY A 170 0.54 -42.60 -3.40
C GLY A 170 1.47 -41.40 -3.41
N LEU A 171 2.70 -41.60 -3.90
CA LEU A 171 3.74 -40.56 -3.96
C LEU A 171 3.38 -39.41 -4.92
N PRO A 172 2.86 -39.65 -6.14
CA PRO A 172 2.34 -38.59 -7.00
C PRO A 172 1.19 -37.80 -6.37
N ALA A 173 0.28 -38.48 -5.65
CA ALA A 173 -0.80 -37.79 -4.92
C ALA A 173 -0.25 -36.90 -3.79
N LEU A 174 0.71 -37.39 -2.99
CA LEU A 174 1.34 -36.58 -1.94
C LEU A 174 2.08 -35.37 -2.50
N ALA A 175 2.84 -35.53 -3.59
CA ALA A 175 3.51 -34.43 -4.28
C ALA A 175 2.49 -33.41 -4.83
N PHE A 176 1.39 -33.89 -5.40
CA PHE A 176 0.29 -33.04 -5.88
C PHE A 176 -0.35 -32.24 -4.74
N PHE A 177 -0.71 -32.89 -3.63
CA PHE A 177 -1.32 -32.23 -2.48
C PHE A 177 -0.35 -31.25 -1.81
N ALA A 178 0.93 -31.60 -1.67
CA ALA A 178 1.96 -30.70 -1.17
C ALA A 178 2.08 -29.45 -2.04
N GLY A 179 2.24 -29.61 -3.36
CA GLY A 179 2.31 -28.48 -4.30
C GLY A 179 1.01 -27.65 -4.31
N TYR A 180 -0.14 -28.30 -4.28
CA TYR A 180 -1.45 -27.64 -4.20
C TYR A 180 -1.63 -26.83 -2.91
N LEU A 181 -1.19 -27.38 -1.77
CA LEU A 181 -1.27 -26.71 -0.48
C LEU A 181 -0.29 -25.53 -0.41
N THR A 182 0.93 -25.68 -0.94
CA THR A 182 1.91 -24.58 -1.06
C THR A 182 1.37 -23.42 -1.89
N ILE A 183 0.74 -23.70 -3.04
CA ILE A 183 0.10 -22.67 -3.89
C ILE A 183 -1.10 -22.04 -3.17
N SER A 184 -1.83 -22.82 -2.37
CA SER A 184 -3.00 -22.36 -1.63
C SER A 184 -2.63 -21.47 -0.44
N LEU A 185 -1.55 -21.79 0.28
CA LEU A 185 -1.08 -21.05 1.45
C LEU A 185 -0.26 -19.81 1.08
N VAL A 186 0.60 -19.92 0.06
CA VAL A 186 1.63 -18.92 -0.24
C VAL A 186 1.41 -18.25 -1.61
N GLY A 187 0.62 -18.87 -2.50
CA GLY A 187 0.38 -18.38 -3.86
C GLY A 187 -0.84 -17.47 -4.01
N GLN A 188 -1.66 -17.30 -2.98
CA GLN A 188 -2.83 -16.41 -3.04
C GLN A 188 -2.40 -14.95 -2.82
N PRO A 189 -2.71 -14.03 -3.75
CA PRO A 189 -2.61 -12.60 -3.45
C PRO A 189 -3.58 -12.27 -2.32
N ARG A 190 -3.16 -11.41 -1.38
CA ARG A 190 -4.00 -11.04 -0.22
C ARG A 190 -5.27 -10.27 -0.64
N ILE A 191 -5.25 -9.67 -1.83
CA ILE A 191 -6.38 -8.94 -2.43
C ILE A 191 -6.68 -9.56 -3.81
N GLY A 192 -7.96 -9.84 -4.11
CA GLY A 192 -8.41 -10.29 -5.45
C GLY A 192 -8.20 -11.78 -5.75
N GLY A 193 -8.16 -12.65 -4.73
CA GLY A 193 -7.86 -14.08 -4.81
C GLY A 193 -8.89 -14.99 -5.50
N GLY A 194 -9.27 -14.68 -6.74
CA GLY A 194 -10.12 -15.53 -7.58
C GLY A 194 -9.44 -15.82 -8.92
N GLY A 195 -8.69 -16.91 -9.04
CA GLY A 195 -8.29 -17.43 -10.37
C GLY A 195 -6.87 -17.95 -10.56
N THR A 196 -6.07 -18.15 -9.51
CA THR A 196 -4.66 -18.54 -9.67
C THR A 196 -4.39 -20.05 -9.60
N ARG A 197 -5.43 -20.90 -9.52
CA ARG A 197 -5.28 -22.35 -9.30
C ARG A 197 -5.47 -23.12 -10.60
N SER A 198 -4.54 -24.02 -10.93
CA SER A 198 -4.75 -25.00 -12.01
C SER A 198 -4.50 -26.41 -11.48
N ALA A 199 -5.52 -26.97 -10.83
CA ALA A 199 -5.50 -28.35 -10.34
C ALA A 199 -5.24 -29.35 -11.48
N ARG A 200 -5.74 -29.04 -12.69
CA ARG A 200 -5.48 -29.83 -13.90
C ARG A 200 -3.99 -29.84 -14.27
N ALA A 201 -3.31 -28.69 -14.26
CA ALA A 201 -1.88 -28.62 -14.55
C ALA A 201 -1.05 -29.38 -13.50
N GLY A 202 -1.40 -29.25 -12.21
CA GLY A 202 -0.74 -30.00 -11.14
C GLY A 202 -0.92 -31.51 -11.28
N GLY A 203 -2.14 -31.96 -11.61
CA GLY A 203 -2.41 -33.37 -11.85
C GLY A 203 -1.56 -33.92 -13.00
N VAL A 204 -1.48 -33.21 -14.12
CA VAL A 204 -0.64 -33.60 -15.26
C VAL A 204 0.84 -33.65 -14.85
N ILE A 205 1.38 -32.62 -14.20
CA ILE A 205 2.80 -32.58 -13.85
C ILE A 205 3.17 -33.67 -12.84
N CYS A 206 2.36 -33.91 -11.82
CA CYS A 206 2.68 -34.90 -10.80
C CYS A 206 2.46 -36.34 -11.30
N PHE A 207 1.34 -36.63 -11.96
CA PHE A 207 1.03 -38.00 -12.40
C PHE A 207 1.69 -38.40 -13.71
N VAL A 208 2.09 -37.46 -14.57
CA VAL A 208 2.80 -37.76 -15.83
C VAL A 208 4.29 -37.48 -15.70
N GLY A 209 4.68 -36.40 -15.00
CA GLY A 209 6.07 -36.01 -14.84
C GLY A 209 6.87 -36.94 -13.94
N MET A 210 6.33 -37.41 -12.80
CA MET A 210 7.06 -38.34 -11.93
C MET A 210 7.39 -39.67 -12.63
N PRO A 211 6.45 -40.34 -13.33
CA PRO A 211 6.77 -41.56 -14.07
C PRO A 211 7.81 -41.34 -15.16
N ILE A 212 7.70 -40.24 -15.93
CA ILE A 212 8.68 -39.92 -16.99
C ILE A 212 10.08 -39.71 -16.39
N LEU A 213 10.18 -38.93 -15.32
CA LEU A 213 11.46 -38.67 -14.65
C LEU A 213 12.08 -39.97 -14.10
N TRP A 214 11.24 -40.85 -13.56
CA TRP A 214 11.66 -42.17 -13.11
C TRP A 214 12.19 -43.03 -14.26
N PHE A 215 11.49 -43.09 -15.40
CA PHE A 215 11.97 -43.80 -16.59
C PHE A 215 13.29 -43.24 -17.12
N ILE A 216 13.45 -41.90 -17.15
CA ILE A 216 14.69 -41.24 -17.57
C ILE A 216 15.85 -41.62 -16.64
N LEU A 217 15.64 -41.56 -15.32
CA LEU A 217 16.68 -41.90 -14.35
C LEU A 217 17.09 -43.37 -14.42
N ILE A 218 16.13 -44.28 -14.65
CA ILE A 218 16.42 -45.69 -14.86
C ILE A 218 17.21 -45.90 -16.15
N ALA A 219 16.81 -45.26 -17.25
CA ALA A 219 17.54 -45.34 -18.51
C ALA A 219 18.98 -44.80 -18.38
N ALA A 220 19.17 -43.70 -17.64
CA ALA A 220 20.48 -43.09 -17.41
C ALA A 220 21.39 -43.87 -16.46
N THR A 221 20.82 -44.68 -15.55
CA THR A 221 21.59 -45.48 -14.57
C THR A 221 21.80 -46.93 -15.01
N ARG A 222 21.04 -47.41 -16.00
CA ARG A 222 21.19 -48.75 -16.62
C ARG A 222 21.85 -48.73 -18.01
N GLY A 223 22.13 -47.54 -18.56
CA GLY A 223 22.85 -47.36 -19.81
C GLY A 223 24.37 -47.35 -19.64
#